data_AF-A0A1Q5SXM4-F1
#
_entry.id   AF-A0A1Q5SXM4-F1
#
_cell.length_a   1.000
_cell.length_b   1.000
_cell.length_c   1.000
_cell.angle_alpha   90.00
_cell.angle_beta   90.00
_cell.angle_gamma   90.00
#
_symmetry.space_group_name_H-M   'P 1'
#
loop_
_entity.id
_entity.type
_entity.pdbx_description
1 polymer ?
#
loop_
_entity_poly.entity_id
_entity_poly.type
_entity_poly.pdbx_seq_one_letter_code
_entity_poly.pdbx_strand_id
1 'polypeptide(L)'
;MAFNKKYAGLPDLDLAPDIYETPDLTDEASTVPATTLRTDSDHDDAGFNSDIDREGVNADQARLHFMGAAVDARDANFSDSISSKRQAYRSKDKSNRRRRRREDGTEEVGDLSDSEDESVERRLARLRREVEDLKLEMETRSSSGQNQAPEAGVCEAASAADKSGDNTLGDGVAELSRALDNLHGSSRGGQAASYSAATALTHKINTGSQSFSVPGTDSQKQQAPAGESASTAVTPVPAQTAAPSAGLLSHAAAFEGRLALLEASMGISSSSNPFVGDGISEPALQPVLPALELMASRLSTLNGLLAGANPASGGSSATPGLTTLHLESLSTRVRKLTTDAEALASARKRAADAAKAAQAARIATGSDADVPSAEGSFMDDEQIAKIQALYATLPTIQSLHPLLPSVLERLRSLRACHAGAAHAAESLNELEKRHAEMASEIEQWREGLTAVEEKMKQGEAALRSNVETVEPWVRDLESRMARLGGPPGGL
;
A
#
# COMPACT_ATOMS: atom_id res chain seq x y z
N MET A 1 4.76 48.07 -2.07
CA MET A 1 3.64 47.42 -1.36
C MET A 1 2.37 47.67 -2.17
N ALA A 2 1.97 46.72 -3.02
CA ALA A 2 0.74 46.86 -3.79
C ALA A 2 -0.44 46.53 -2.88
N PHE A 3 -1.31 47.51 -2.60
CA PHE A 3 -2.54 47.27 -1.84
C PHE A 3 -3.38 46.20 -2.52
N ASN A 4 -3.69 45.13 -1.80
CA ASN A 4 -4.64 44.13 -2.24
C ASN A 4 -6.00 44.80 -2.46
N LYS A 5 -6.50 44.77 -3.71
CA LYS A 5 -7.76 45.39 -4.15
C LYS A 5 -8.98 45.01 -3.29
N LYS A 6 -8.91 43.86 -2.58
CA LYS A 6 -9.94 43.38 -1.66
C LYS A 6 -10.13 44.29 -0.44
N TYR A 7 -9.07 44.97 0.02
CA TYR A 7 -9.11 45.73 1.26
C TYR A 7 -9.25 47.25 1.03
N ALA A 8 -8.89 47.77 -0.14
CA ALA A 8 -8.87 49.22 -0.44
C ALA A 8 -10.16 50.02 -0.17
N GLY A 9 -11.32 49.37 0.01
CA GLY A 9 -12.59 50.01 0.36
C GLY A 9 -12.90 50.09 1.85
N LEU A 10 -12.08 49.50 2.72
CA LEU A 10 -12.28 49.56 4.17
C LEU A 10 -11.58 50.82 4.73
N PRO A 11 -12.29 51.69 5.48
CA PRO A 11 -11.63 52.71 6.28
C PRO A 11 -10.83 52.06 7.42
N ASP A 12 -9.69 52.66 7.79
CA ASP A 12 -8.79 52.22 8.88
C ASP A 12 -7.96 50.93 8.59
N LEU A 13 -7.27 50.92 7.43
CA LEU A 13 -6.28 49.89 7.12
C LEU A 13 -4.89 50.28 7.62
N ASP A 14 -4.29 49.41 8.42
CA ASP A 14 -2.92 49.56 8.88
C ASP A 14 -1.93 49.42 7.70
N LEU A 15 -1.02 50.40 7.58
CA LEU A 15 0.04 50.46 6.57
C LEU A 15 1.39 50.00 7.13
N ALA A 16 1.40 49.56 8.39
CA ALA A 16 2.55 48.93 9.01
C ALA A 16 3.08 47.75 8.17
N PRO A 17 4.37 47.39 8.34
CA PRO A 17 4.87 46.12 7.84
C PRO A 17 4.02 44.96 8.38
N ASP A 18 3.68 44.04 7.48
CA ASP A 18 2.83 42.86 7.75
C ASP A 18 3.47 41.91 8.78
N ILE A 19 4.81 41.87 8.79
CA ILE A 19 5.61 41.01 9.66
C ILE A 19 6.63 41.87 10.41
N TYR A 20 6.54 41.86 11.74
CA TYR A 20 7.56 42.40 12.63
C TYR A 20 8.37 41.22 13.19
N GLU A 21 9.40 40.83 12.45
CA GLU A 21 10.33 39.78 12.87
C GLU A 21 11.60 40.37 13.50
N THR A 22 12.18 39.62 14.43
CA THR A 22 13.55 39.87 14.86
C THR A 22 14.48 39.61 13.68
N PRO A 23 15.56 40.41 13.49
CA PRO A 23 16.52 40.13 12.42
C PRO A 23 17.04 38.70 12.56
N ASP A 24 17.05 37.94 11.47
CA ASP A 24 17.57 36.59 11.45
C ASP A 24 19.00 36.58 12.02
N LEU A 25 19.13 35.95 13.18
CA LEU A 25 20.42 35.66 13.78
C LEU A 25 21.07 34.61 12.87
N THR A 26 22.01 35.05 12.05
CA THR A 26 22.90 34.12 11.33
C THR A 26 23.58 33.24 12.38
N ASP A 27 23.34 31.94 12.34
CA ASP A 27 23.92 30.96 13.28
C ASP A 27 25.46 31.01 13.35
N GLU A 28 26.10 31.65 12.36
CA GLU A 28 27.54 31.90 12.25
C GLU A 28 28.11 32.85 13.33
N ALA A 29 27.29 33.65 14.02
CA ALA A 29 27.76 34.66 14.98
C ALA A 29 27.43 34.34 16.46
N SER A 30 27.12 33.08 16.78
CA SER A 30 26.86 32.66 18.17
C SER A 30 28.17 32.39 18.93
N THR A 31 28.44 33.19 19.96
CA THR A 31 29.52 32.96 20.95
C THR A 31 29.05 32.14 22.16
N VAL A 32 27.88 31.51 22.08
CA VAL A 32 27.34 30.65 23.13
C VAL A 32 27.53 29.19 22.70
N PRO A 33 28.15 28.33 23.53
CA PRO A 33 28.28 26.91 23.19
C PRO A 33 26.88 26.33 23.03
N ALA A 34 26.56 25.89 21.81
CA ALA A 34 25.30 25.26 21.49
C ALA A 34 25.09 24.05 22.42
N THR A 35 24.12 24.15 23.31
CA THR A 35 23.58 22.99 24.03
C THR A 35 22.80 22.16 23.01
N THR A 36 23.51 21.24 22.35
CA THR A 36 23.02 19.97 21.79
C THR A 36 21.52 19.94 21.49
N LEU A 37 21.10 20.44 20.32
CA LEU A 37 19.93 19.86 19.68
C LEU A 37 20.28 18.40 19.39
N ARG A 38 19.59 17.47 20.07
CA ARG A 38 19.60 16.04 19.72
C ARG A 38 18.94 15.89 18.34
N THR A 39 19.75 15.87 17.30
CA THR A 39 19.42 15.17 16.07
C THR A 39 19.60 13.67 16.34
N ASP A 40 18.50 12.95 16.56
CA ASP A 40 18.50 11.48 16.69
C ASP A 40 18.69 10.80 15.32
N SER A 41 19.78 11.15 14.62
CA SER A 41 20.13 10.54 13.33
C SER A 41 21.64 10.55 13.08
N ASP A 42 22.41 10.09 14.06
CA ASP A 42 23.54 9.19 13.83
C ASP A 42 23.92 8.59 15.19
N HIS A 43 23.61 7.31 15.40
CA HIS A 43 23.94 6.62 16.66
C HIS A 43 25.40 6.18 16.64
N ASP A 44 26.33 7.13 16.51
CA ASP A 44 27.76 6.86 16.54
C ASP A 44 28.49 7.50 17.73
N ASP A 45 27.76 8.03 18.71
CA ASP A 45 28.34 8.59 19.95
C ASP A 45 27.76 8.01 21.25
N ALA A 46 27.24 6.78 21.20
CA ALA A 46 27.26 5.94 22.40
C ALA A 46 28.69 5.40 22.53
N GLY A 47 29.55 6.20 23.16
CA GLY A 47 30.99 6.00 23.31
C GLY A 47 31.44 4.55 23.35
N PHE A 48 32.57 4.28 22.69
CA PHE A 48 33.25 2.98 22.59
C PHE A 48 33.27 2.22 23.92
N ASN A 49 32.18 1.50 24.22
CA ASN A 49 32.14 0.55 25.32
C ASN A 49 32.91 -0.65 24.81
N SER A 50 34.12 -0.86 25.33
CA SER A 50 34.97 -2.01 24.98
C SER A 50 34.31 -3.37 25.27
N ASP A 51 33.23 -3.37 26.03
CA ASP A 51 32.46 -4.56 26.40
C ASP A 51 31.33 -4.88 25.41
N ILE A 52 31.08 -4.03 24.40
CA ILE A 52 30.02 -4.21 23.41
C ILE A 52 30.61 -4.26 22.00
N ASP A 53 30.63 -5.46 21.41
CA ASP A 53 30.96 -5.63 20.00
C ASP A 53 29.80 -5.14 19.13
N ARG A 54 30.02 -4.03 18.41
CA ARG A 54 29.06 -3.43 17.48
C ARG A 54 29.40 -3.74 16.02
N GLU A 55 29.69 -5.00 15.73
CA GLU A 55 29.89 -5.43 14.34
C GLU A 55 28.58 -5.27 13.55
N GLY A 56 28.60 -4.42 12.52
CA GLY A 56 27.46 -4.21 11.64
C GLY A 56 27.12 -5.49 10.87
N VAL A 57 25.88 -5.93 10.94
CA VAL A 57 25.44 -7.13 10.21
C VAL A 57 25.28 -6.79 8.73
N ASN A 58 26.14 -7.36 7.88
CA ASN A 58 25.95 -7.29 6.45
C ASN A 58 24.82 -8.25 6.03
N ALA A 59 23.66 -7.70 5.72
CA ALA A 59 22.46 -8.45 5.35
C ALA A 59 22.66 -9.35 4.13
N ASP A 60 23.47 -8.94 3.15
CA ASP A 60 23.72 -9.74 1.96
C ASP A 60 24.60 -10.96 2.27
N GLN A 61 25.63 -10.79 3.10
CA GLN A 61 26.48 -11.89 3.56
C GLN A 61 25.70 -12.86 4.46
N ALA A 62 24.88 -12.32 5.37
CA ALA A 62 23.98 -13.11 6.20
C ALA A 62 22.98 -13.90 5.33
N ARG A 63 22.41 -13.27 4.30
CA ARG A 63 21.49 -13.94 3.36
C ARG A 63 22.17 -15.11 2.66
N LEU A 64 23.40 -14.93 2.16
CA LEU A 64 24.16 -16.02 1.54
C LEU A 64 24.43 -17.17 2.53
N HIS A 65 24.69 -16.85 3.80
CA HIS A 65 24.91 -17.85 4.84
C HIS A 65 23.66 -18.68 5.15
N PHE A 66 22.47 -18.08 5.15
CA PHE A 66 21.21 -18.77 5.47
C PHE A 66 20.45 -19.32 4.25
N MET A 67 20.80 -18.93 3.02
CA MET A 67 20.11 -19.35 1.80
C MET A 67 20.10 -20.89 1.62
N GLY A 68 21.14 -21.59 2.07
CA GLY A 68 21.21 -23.05 2.02
C GLY A 68 20.56 -23.78 3.20
N ALA A 69 20.28 -23.08 4.30
CA ALA A 69 19.80 -23.67 5.54
C ALA A 69 18.26 -23.77 5.54
N ALA A 70 17.72 -24.78 4.86
CA ALA A 70 16.28 -25.04 4.87
C ALA A 70 15.82 -25.68 6.19
N VAL A 71 14.85 -25.04 6.84
CA VAL A 71 14.26 -25.50 8.11
C VAL A 71 12.96 -26.25 7.84
N ASP A 72 12.80 -27.43 8.44
CA ASP A 72 11.54 -28.18 8.43
C ASP A 72 10.73 -27.85 9.69
N ALA A 73 9.47 -27.47 9.47
CA ALA A 73 8.54 -27.01 10.50
C ALA A 73 7.32 -27.93 10.65
N ARG A 74 7.24 -29.04 9.90
CA ARG A 74 6.05 -29.90 9.86
C ARG A 74 5.66 -30.49 11.22
N ASP A 75 6.66 -30.83 12.02
CA ASP A 75 6.45 -31.44 13.33
C ASP A 75 6.54 -30.42 14.47
N ALA A 76 6.73 -29.12 14.19
CA ALA A 76 6.92 -28.13 15.24
C ALA A 76 5.63 -27.90 16.03
N ASN A 77 5.60 -28.30 17.30
CA ASN A 77 4.45 -28.15 18.18
C ASN A 77 4.77 -27.17 19.32
N PHE A 78 4.15 -25.98 19.26
CA PHE A 78 4.22 -24.95 20.30
C PHE A 78 2.96 -24.86 21.15
N SER A 79 2.01 -25.78 20.97
CA SER A 79 0.84 -25.83 21.84
C SER A 79 1.27 -26.07 23.29
N ASP A 80 0.54 -25.50 24.23
CA ASP A 80 0.81 -25.64 25.66
C ASP A 80 0.43 -27.02 26.22
N SER A 81 0.23 -28.01 25.33
CA SER A 81 -0.11 -29.38 25.70
C SER A 81 1.11 -30.10 26.26
N ILE A 82 1.14 -30.29 27.58
CA ILE A 82 2.21 -31.03 28.28
C ILE A 82 2.25 -32.53 27.94
N SER A 83 1.23 -33.06 27.25
CA SER A 83 1.12 -34.47 26.91
C SER A 83 2.01 -34.90 25.74
N SER A 84 2.46 -33.95 24.91
CA SER A 84 3.37 -34.24 23.79
C SER A 84 4.72 -33.54 23.98
N LYS A 85 5.83 -34.24 23.66
CA LYS A 85 7.17 -33.63 23.71
C LYS A 85 7.20 -32.46 22.72
N ARG A 86 7.37 -31.23 23.21
CA ARG A 86 7.52 -30.01 22.41
C ARG A 86 8.57 -30.26 21.32
N GLN A 87 8.12 -30.36 20.07
CA GLN A 87 9.00 -30.51 18.93
C GLN A 87 9.37 -29.12 18.44
N ALA A 88 10.67 -28.85 18.31
CA ALA A 88 11.19 -27.62 17.77
C ALA A 88 11.54 -27.78 16.29
N TYR A 89 11.73 -26.64 15.61
CA TYR A 89 12.23 -26.58 14.24
C TYR A 89 13.49 -27.44 14.05
N ARG A 90 13.53 -28.24 12.98
CA ARG A 90 14.68 -29.08 12.62
C ARG A 90 15.29 -28.60 11.31
N SER A 91 16.59 -28.28 11.31
CA SER A 91 17.31 -28.07 10.06
C SER A 91 17.53 -29.41 9.36
N LYS A 92 17.33 -29.43 8.03
CA LYS A 92 17.43 -30.67 7.23
C LYS A 92 18.80 -31.35 7.34
N ASP A 93 19.86 -30.57 7.56
CA ASP A 93 21.23 -31.09 7.71
C ASP A 93 21.44 -31.96 8.95
N LYS A 94 20.68 -31.74 10.03
CA LYS A 94 20.84 -32.49 11.29
C LYS A 94 20.17 -33.86 11.25
N SER A 95 19.14 -34.03 10.40
CA SER A 95 18.47 -35.31 10.15
C SER A 95 19.39 -36.28 9.42
N ASN A 96 20.10 -35.80 8.40
CA ASN A 96 21.01 -36.63 7.60
C ASN A 96 22.26 -37.09 8.37
N ARG A 97 22.70 -36.34 9.40
CA ARG A 97 23.88 -36.69 10.21
C ARG A 97 23.62 -37.81 11.23
N ARG A 98 22.36 -38.18 11.50
CA ARG A 98 22.04 -39.32 12.40
C ARG A 98 22.14 -40.69 11.73
N ARG A 99 22.27 -40.76 10.40
CA ARG A 99 22.74 -41.97 9.72
C ARG A 99 24.26 -42.08 9.92
N ARG A 100 24.69 -42.55 11.09
CA ARG A 100 26.09 -42.94 11.28
C ARG A 100 26.36 -44.17 10.43
N ARG A 101 27.05 -43.95 9.31
CA ARG A 101 27.69 -44.98 8.49
C ARG A 101 28.71 -45.71 9.36
N ARG A 102 28.51 -47.01 9.63
CA ARG A 102 29.64 -47.87 10.03
C ARG A 102 30.50 -48.17 8.80
N GLU A 103 31.75 -48.51 9.04
CA GLU A 103 32.80 -48.72 8.02
C GLU A 103 32.52 -49.89 7.06
N ASP A 104 31.50 -50.72 7.31
CA ASP A 104 31.21 -51.94 6.54
C ASP A 104 29.86 -51.92 5.77
N GLY A 105 29.31 -50.74 5.48
CA GLY A 105 28.31 -50.57 4.41
C GLY A 105 26.90 -51.18 4.58
N THR A 106 26.58 -51.87 5.66
CA THR A 106 25.23 -52.44 5.89
C THR A 106 24.38 -51.56 6.82
N GLU A 107 23.17 -51.20 6.37
CA GLU A 107 22.18 -50.46 7.15
C GLU A 107 21.44 -51.40 8.13
N GLU A 108 21.58 -51.15 9.43
CA GLU A 108 20.80 -51.84 10.46
C GLU A 108 19.45 -51.12 10.61
N VAL A 109 18.41 -51.68 10.00
CA VAL A 109 17.02 -51.28 10.25
C VAL A 109 16.68 -51.75 11.66
N GLY A 110 16.64 -50.81 12.60
CA GLY A 110 16.20 -51.05 13.96
C GLY A 110 14.79 -51.64 13.98
N ASP A 111 14.69 -52.77 14.68
CA ASP A 111 13.51 -53.57 14.92
C ASP A 111 12.28 -52.73 15.35
N LEU A 112 11.27 -52.69 14.49
CA LEU A 112 9.94 -52.14 14.79
C LEU A 112 8.97 -53.31 14.97
N SER A 113 9.19 -54.12 16.01
CA SER A 113 8.36 -55.29 16.29
C SER A 113 8.07 -55.42 17.79
N ASP A 114 7.17 -54.59 18.34
CA ASP A 114 6.31 -54.97 19.51
C ASP A 114 5.12 -54.02 19.79
N SER A 115 4.47 -53.44 18.77
CA SER A 115 3.24 -52.66 18.99
C SER A 115 2.13 -53.14 18.07
N GLU A 116 1.50 -54.26 18.44
CA GLU A 116 0.15 -54.56 17.97
C GLU A 116 -0.84 -53.58 18.62
N ASP A 117 -0.76 -52.29 18.24
CA ASP A 117 -1.80 -51.32 18.48
C ASP A 117 -3.02 -51.76 17.68
N GLU A 118 -4.04 -52.27 18.37
CA GLU A 118 -5.32 -52.60 17.74
C GLU A 118 -5.80 -51.42 16.90
N SER A 119 -6.10 -51.67 15.62
CA SER A 119 -6.56 -50.60 14.72
C SER A 119 -7.76 -49.88 15.34
N VAL A 120 -7.78 -48.54 15.23
CA VAL A 120 -8.80 -47.68 15.84
C VAL A 120 -10.22 -48.17 15.51
N GLU A 121 -10.42 -48.68 14.29
CA GLU A 121 -11.67 -49.27 13.84
C GLU A 121 -12.06 -50.54 14.63
N ARG A 122 -11.10 -51.45 14.89
CA ARG A 122 -11.33 -52.64 15.70
C ARG A 122 -11.64 -52.30 17.15
N ARG A 123 -10.95 -51.28 17.69
CA ARG A 123 -11.18 -50.76 19.05
C ARG A 123 -12.57 -50.12 19.19
N LEU A 124 -13.00 -49.33 18.20
CA LEU A 124 -14.34 -48.72 18.17
C LEU A 124 -15.45 -49.77 18.01
N ALA A 125 -15.24 -50.79 17.20
CA ALA A 125 -16.19 -51.89 17.05
C ALA A 125 -16.36 -52.70 18.34
N ARG A 126 -15.26 -52.95 19.08
CA ARG A 126 -15.33 -53.61 20.39
C ARG A 126 -16.06 -52.73 21.41
N LEU A 127 -15.69 -51.44 21.52
CA LEU A 127 -16.34 -50.51 22.43
C LEU A 127 -17.84 -50.36 22.15
N ARG A 128 -18.26 -50.36 20.88
CA ARG A 128 -19.68 -50.37 20.52
C ARG A 128 -20.40 -51.59 21.10
N ARG A 129 -19.80 -52.78 20.95
CA ARG A 129 -20.37 -54.01 21.50
C ARG A 129 -20.43 -53.97 23.02
N GLU A 130 -19.37 -53.50 23.67
CA GLU A 130 -19.35 -53.37 25.13
C GLU A 130 -20.40 -52.35 25.63
N VAL A 131 -20.60 -51.23 24.93
CA VAL A 131 -21.64 -50.24 25.25
C VAL A 131 -23.05 -50.77 24.98
N GLU A 132 -23.23 -51.58 23.93
CA GLU A 132 -24.50 -52.25 23.63
C GLU A 132 -24.83 -53.34 24.67
N ASP A 133 -23.83 -54.11 25.08
CA ASP A 133 -23.94 -55.09 26.17
C ASP A 133 -24.31 -54.39 27.50
N LEU A 134 -23.68 -53.25 27.82
CA LEU A 134 -24.02 -52.42 28.99
C LEU A 134 -25.42 -51.81 28.91
N LYS A 135 -25.86 -51.40 27.71
CA LYS A 135 -27.22 -50.88 27.50
C LYS A 135 -28.26 -51.96 27.76
N LEU A 136 -28.02 -53.19 27.29
CA LEU A 136 -28.89 -54.35 27.56
C LEU A 136 -28.88 -54.72 29.05
N GLU A 137 -27.73 -54.63 29.73
CA GLU A 137 -27.65 -54.85 31.17
C GLU A 137 -28.47 -53.80 31.95
N MET A 138 -28.46 -52.54 31.55
CA MET A 138 -29.30 -51.48 32.15
C MET A 138 -30.79 -51.66 31.86
N GLU A 139 -31.16 -52.16 30.67
CA GLU A 139 -32.55 -52.43 30.30
C GLU A 139 -33.12 -53.67 31.03
N THR A 140 -32.29 -54.70 31.23
CA THR A 140 -32.63 -55.86 32.06
C THR A 140 -32.69 -55.51 33.55
N ARG A 141 -31.84 -54.59 34.02
CA ARG A 141 -31.88 -54.09 35.41
C ARG A 141 -33.08 -53.19 35.68
N SER A 142 -33.48 -52.34 34.74
CA SER A 142 -34.67 -51.49 34.87
C SER A 142 -35.99 -52.28 34.78
N SER A 143 -36.04 -53.33 33.94
CA SER A 143 -37.19 -54.25 33.87
C SER A 143 -37.27 -55.22 35.05
N SER A 144 -36.14 -55.72 35.57
CA SER A 144 -36.12 -56.52 36.81
C SER A 144 -36.41 -55.70 38.06
N GLY A 145 -36.10 -54.39 38.05
CA GLY A 145 -36.45 -53.45 39.12
C GLY A 145 -37.95 -53.18 39.29
N GLN A 146 -38.80 -53.58 38.34
CA GLN A 146 -40.27 -53.50 38.48
C GLN A 146 -40.92 -54.76 39.09
N ASN A 147 -40.19 -55.87 39.24
CA ASN A 147 -40.74 -57.16 39.70
C ASN A 147 -40.20 -57.67 41.06
N GLN A 148 -39.57 -56.81 41.86
CA GLN A 148 -39.27 -57.12 43.27
C GLN A 148 -40.12 -56.25 44.22
N ALA A 149 -41.23 -56.82 44.69
CA ALA A 149 -41.85 -56.42 45.95
C ALA A 149 -41.07 -57.07 47.10
N PRO A 150 -40.59 -56.30 48.11
CA PRO A 150 -40.13 -56.87 49.36
C PRO A 150 -41.31 -56.97 50.34
N GLU A 151 -41.53 -58.17 50.87
CA GLU A 151 -42.38 -58.42 52.04
C GLU A 151 -41.63 -58.06 53.34
N ALA A 152 -42.37 -57.38 54.23
CA ALA A 152 -42.21 -57.24 55.68
C ALA A 152 -41.08 -56.38 56.30
N GLY A 153 -41.48 -55.30 57.02
CA GLY A 153 -40.75 -54.82 58.21
C GLY A 153 -40.71 -53.32 58.55
N VAL A 154 -41.85 -52.71 58.91
CA VAL A 154 -42.05 -51.68 59.98
C VAL A 154 -41.12 -50.43 60.09
N CYS A 155 -41.77 -49.28 59.86
CA CYS A 155 -41.67 -47.89 60.38
C CYS A 155 -40.45 -46.94 60.16
N GLU A 156 -40.79 -45.83 59.47
CA GLU A 156 -40.46 -44.40 59.70
C GLU A 156 -39.08 -43.82 59.30
N ALA A 157 -39.17 -43.02 58.22
CA ALA A 157 -38.61 -41.67 58.04
C ALA A 157 -37.08 -41.44 58.04
N ALA A 158 -36.47 -41.49 56.85
CA ALA A 158 -35.52 -40.46 56.37
C ALA A 158 -35.18 -40.62 54.87
N SER A 159 -35.11 -39.48 54.17
CA SER A 159 -34.52 -39.20 52.85
C SER A 159 -35.09 -39.89 51.59
N ALA A 160 -36.06 -39.22 50.98
CA ALA A 160 -36.36 -39.30 49.56
C ALA A 160 -35.31 -38.52 48.75
N ALA A 161 -34.26 -39.19 48.25
CA ALA A 161 -33.33 -38.63 47.26
C ALA A 161 -32.41 -39.72 46.66
N ASP A 162 -32.92 -40.74 45.96
CA ASP A 162 -32.03 -41.55 45.09
C ASP A 162 -32.68 -42.34 43.94
N LYS A 163 -33.77 -41.83 43.34
CA LYS A 163 -34.34 -42.41 42.10
C LYS A 163 -33.95 -41.66 40.82
N SER A 164 -32.92 -40.82 40.87
CA SER A 164 -32.45 -40.02 39.72
C SER A 164 -31.09 -40.47 39.15
N GLY A 165 -30.26 -41.22 39.90
CA GLY A 165 -28.92 -41.61 39.46
C GLY A 165 -28.89 -42.65 38.33
N ASP A 166 -29.80 -43.64 38.37
CA ASP A 166 -29.81 -44.74 37.39
C ASP A 166 -30.25 -44.27 35.99
N ASN A 167 -31.21 -43.33 35.94
CA ASN A 167 -31.66 -42.71 34.69
C ASN A 167 -30.59 -41.78 34.09
N THR A 168 -29.78 -41.10 34.91
CA THR A 168 -28.68 -40.25 34.40
C THR A 168 -27.52 -41.08 33.83
N LEU A 169 -27.26 -42.26 34.38
CA LEU A 169 -26.27 -43.19 33.84
C LEU A 169 -26.78 -43.85 32.55
N GLY A 170 -28.05 -44.24 32.49
CA GLY A 170 -28.69 -44.74 31.27
C GLY A 170 -28.72 -43.72 30.14
N ASP A 171 -29.01 -42.46 30.46
CA ASP A 171 -28.97 -41.34 29.48
C ASP A 171 -27.53 -41.08 29.02
N GLY A 172 -26.55 -41.11 29.93
CA GLY A 172 -25.13 -41.01 29.58
C GLY A 172 -24.63 -42.16 28.69
N VAL A 173 -25.10 -43.39 28.90
CA VAL A 173 -24.80 -44.55 28.02
C VAL A 173 -25.49 -44.40 26.66
N ALA A 174 -26.71 -43.84 26.62
CA ALA A 174 -27.40 -43.54 25.37
C ALA A 174 -26.70 -42.41 24.59
N GLU A 175 -26.24 -41.35 25.25
CA GLU A 175 -25.43 -40.27 24.66
C GLU A 175 -24.08 -40.81 24.16
N LEU A 176 -23.42 -41.67 24.93
CA LEU A 176 -22.17 -42.32 24.53
C LEU A 176 -22.38 -43.22 23.29
N SER A 177 -23.49 -43.97 23.22
CA SER A 177 -23.83 -44.77 22.04
C SER A 177 -24.06 -43.90 20.80
N ARG A 178 -24.74 -42.76 20.94
CA ARG A 178 -24.94 -41.77 19.85
C ARG A 178 -23.63 -41.12 19.42
N ALA A 179 -22.76 -40.79 20.36
CA ALA A 179 -21.45 -40.18 20.07
C ALA A 179 -20.52 -41.18 19.35
N LEU A 180 -20.52 -42.45 19.77
CA LEU A 180 -19.76 -43.52 19.13
C LEU A 180 -20.33 -43.86 17.74
N ASP A 181 -21.66 -43.85 17.56
CA ASP A 181 -22.29 -44.04 16.25
C ASP A 181 -22.01 -42.87 15.30
N ASN A 182 -21.97 -41.63 15.80
CA ASN A 182 -21.58 -40.46 15.01
C ASN A 182 -20.09 -40.50 14.62
N LEU A 183 -19.22 -40.93 15.53
CA LEU A 183 -17.79 -41.06 15.25
C LEU A 183 -17.50 -42.24 14.31
N HIS A 184 -18.20 -43.37 14.47
CA HIS A 184 -18.10 -44.51 13.58
C HIS A 184 -18.67 -44.18 12.19
N GLY A 185 -19.81 -43.47 12.13
CA GLY A 185 -20.36 -42.92 10.89
C GLY A 185 -19.43 -41.92 10.21
N SER A 186 -18.68 -41.14 10.99
CA SER A 186 -17.66 -40.20 10.49
C SER A 186 -16.36 -40.90 10.05
N SER A 187 -16.01 -42.03 10.67
CA SER A 187 -14.79 -42.80 10.35
C SER A 187 -14.97 -43.79 9.18
N ARG A 188 -16.14 -44.43 9.08
CA ARG A 188 -16.51 -45.38 8.00
C ARG A 188 -17.14 -44.66 6.82
N GLY A 189 -17.79 -43.52 7.07
CA GLY A 189 -18.28 -42.59 6.06
C GLY A 189 -17.16 -41.71 5.53
N GLY A 190 -16.11 -42.33 4.97
CA GLY A 190 -15.22 -41.63 4.07
C GLY A 190 -16.05 -40.99 2.94
N GLN A 191 -16.11 -39.66 2.96
CA GLN A 191 -16.52 -38.77 1.85
C GLN A 191 -18.00 -38.38 1.64
N ALA A 192 -18.99 -38.84 2.40
CA ALA A 192 -20.39 -38.61 1.99
C ALA A 192 -21.23 -37.59 2.78
N ALA A 193 -20.80 -37.08 3.94
CA ALA A 193 -21.73 -36.28 4.79
C ALA A 193 -21.09 -35.10 5.54
N SER A 194 -20.07 -34.47 4.96
CA SER A 194 -19.77 -33.08 5.29
C SER A 194 -20.28 -32.23 4.14
N TYR A 195 -21.12 -31.25 4.43
CA TYR A 195 -21.51 -30.17 3.53
C TYR A 195 -20.22 -29.44 3.14
N SER A 196 -19.58 -29.95 2.09
CA SER A 196 -18.18 -29.67 1.82
C SER A 196 -18.08 -28.31 1.15
N ALA A 197 -17.39 -27.38 1.80
CA ALA A 197 -16.96 -26.15 1.16
C ALA A 197 -16.25 -26.42 -0.17
N ALA A 198 -15.67 -27.61 -0.35
CA ALA A 198 -15.09 -28.05 -1.61
C ALA A 198 -16.14 -28.27 -2.72
N THR A 199 -17.31 -28.85 -2.46
CA THR A 199 -18.36 -28.99 -3.51
C THR A 199 -19.00 -27.63 -3.84
N ALA A 200 -19.13 -26.74 -2.87
CA ALA A 200 -19.54 -25.35 -3.12
C ALA A 200 -18.50 -24.57 -3.95
N LEU A 201 -17.20 -24.79 -3.71
CA LEU A 201 -16.12 -24.22 -4.52
C LEU A 201 -16.04 -24.86 -5.91
N THR A 202 -16.22 -26.17 -6.03
CA THR A 202 -16.25 -26.86 -7.33
C THR A 202 -17.43 -26.37 -8.15
N HIS A 203 -18.61 -26.15 -7.56
CA HIS A 203 -19.74 -25.57 -8.27
C HIS A 203 -19.46 -24.13 -8.72
N LYS A 204 -18.82 -23.31 -7.88
CA LYS A 204 -18.44 -21.92 -8.23
C LYS A 204 -17.36 -21.84 -9.31
N ILE A 205 -16.39 -22.74 -9.29
CA ILE A 205 -15.34 -22.85 -10.33
C ILE A 205 -15.97 -23.36 -11.63
N ASN A 206 -16.88 -24.34 -11.57
CA ASN A 206 -17.53 -24.91 -12.75
C ASN A 206 -18.52 -23.92 -13.41
N THR A 207 -19.23 -23.10 -12.63
CA THR A 207 -20.04 -21.99 -13.18
C THR A 207 -19.19 -20.86 -13.73
N GLY A 208 -17.97 -20.66 -13.21
CA GLY A 208 -16.99 -19.71 -13.74
C GLY A 208 -16.31 -20.18 -15.04
N SER A 209 -16.26 -21.48 -15.30
CA SER A 209 -15.65 -22.06 -16.51
C SER A 209 -16.62 -22.31 -17.68
N GLN A 210 -17.94 -22.18 -17.49
CA GLN A 210 -18.92 -22.39 -18.57
C GLN A 210 -19.21 -21.16 -19.45
N SER A 211 -18.53 -20.02 -19.26
CA SER A 211 -18.56 -18.91 -20.22
C SER A 211 -17.46 -18.99 -21.30
N PHE A 212 -16.65 -20.06 -21.31
CA PHE A 212 -15.62 -20.29 -22.32
C PHE A 212 -15.50 -21.77 -22.70
N SER A 213 -16.30 -22.21 -23.67
CA SER A 213 -15.93 -23.32 -24.53
C SER A 213 -16.62 -23.20 -25.89
N VAL A 214 -15.83 -22.84 -26.90
CA VAL A 214 -16.16 -22.95 -28.33
C VAL A 214 -16.33 -24.44 -28.69
N PRO A 215 -17.28 -24.82 -29.58
CA PRO A 215 -17.56 -26.21 -29.92
C PRO A 215 -16.43 -26.83 -30.75
N GLY A 216 -16.22 -28.13 -30.51
CA GLY A 216 -15.25 -28.96 -31.17
C GLY A 216 -15.50 -29.17 -32.66
N THR A 217 -14.37 -29.40 -33.33
CA THR A 217 -14.14 -29.78 -34.71
C THR A 217 -14.67 -31.18 -35.01
N ASP A 218 -15.50 -31.31 -36.05
CA ASP A 218 -15.70 -32.56 -36.79
C ASP A 218 -15.20 -32.41 -38.23
N SER A 219 -14.43 -33.40 -38.66
CA SER A 219 -13.80 -33.47 -39.98
C SER A 219 -14.69 -34.22 -40.96
N GLN A 220 -15.17 -33.57 -42.03
CA GLN A 220 -15.58 -34.24 -43.27
C GLN A 220 -15.39 -33.34 -44.52
N LYS A 221 -14.40 -33.72 -45.34
CA LYS A 221 -14.35 -33.75 -46.83
C LYS A 221 -15.41 -32.94 -47.63
N GLN A 222 -14.96 -31.97 -48.46
CA GLN A 222 -15.00 -31.97 -49.95
C GLN A 222 -14.87 -30.56 -50.58
N GLN A 223 -13.91 -30.46 -51.52
CA GLN A 223 -13.87 -29.73 -52.81
C GLN A 223 -14.37 -28.25 -52.92
N ALA A 224 -13.46 -27.41 -53.43
CA ALA A 224 -13.72 -26.11 -54.09
C ALA A 224 -14.39 -26.30 -55.47
N PRO A 225 -15.00 -25.29 -56.15
CA PRO A 225 -14.30 -24.05 -56.56
C PRO A 225 -15.12 -22.73 -56.65
N ALA A 226 -14.35 -21.63 -56.73
CA ALA A 226 -14.55 -20.36 -57.47
C ALA A 226 -15.73 -19.41 -57.17
N GLY A 227 -15.40 -18.12 -56.95
CA GLY A 227 -16.33 -17.00 -57.11
C GLY A 227 -16.06 -15.78 -56.22
N GLU A 228 -15.25 -14.85 -56.73
CA GLU A 228 -15.38 -13.38 -56.60
C GLU A 228 -15.99 -12.77 -55.32
N SER A 229 -15.17 -12.07 -54.53
CA SER A 229 -15.30 -10.62 -54.27
C SER A 229 -14.39 -10.21 -53.10
N ALA A 230 -13.39 -9.40 -53.43
CA ALA A 230 -12.54 -8.73 -52.47
C ALA A 230 -13.36 -7.75 -51.62
N SER A 231 -13.44 -8.03 -50.33
CA SER A 231 -13.65 -7.00 -49.31
C SER A 231 -12.57 -7.18 -48.25
N THR A 232 -11.55 -6.33 -48.35
CA THR A 232 -10.45 -6.20 -47.41
C THR A 232 -11.00 -5.71 -46.06
N ALA A 233 -11.48 -6.64 -45.24
CA ALA A 233 -11.72 -6.40 -43.82
C ALA A 233 -10.41 -6.73 -43.08
N VAL A 234 -9.57 -5.71 -42.88
CA VAL A 234 -8.45 -5.78 -41.94
C VAL A 234 -9.04 -5.93 -40.54
N THR A 235 -9.12 -7.16 -40.06
CA THR A 235 -9.33 -7.46 -38.65
C THR A 235 -7.94 -7.64 -38.05
N PRO A 236 -7.39 -6.68 -37.27
CA PRO A 236 -6.21 -6.97 -36.47
C PRO A 236 -6.69 -7.92 -35.36
N VAL A 237 -6.33 -9.19 -35.48
CA VAL A 237 -6.40 -10.16 -34.37
C VAL A 237 -5.44 -9.65 -33.30
N PRO A 238 -5.89 -9.21 -32.10
CA PRO A 238 -4.97 -9.05 -31.00
C PRO A 238 -4.69 -10.47 -30.50
N ALA A 239 -3.57 -11.03 -30.94
CA ALA A 239 -2.97 -12.14 -30.23
C ALA A 239 -2.76 -11.70 -28.78
N GLN A 240 -3.16 -12.58 -27.85
CA GLN A 240 -2.91 -12.46 -26.43
C GLN A 240 -1.38 -12.41 -26.20
N THR A 241 -0.83 -11.21 -26.27
CA THR A 241 0.35 -10.86 -25.51
C THR A 241 -0.17 -10.44 -24.15
N ALA A 242 0.43 -10.99 -23.09
CA ALA A 242 0.26 -10.43 -21.77
C ALA A 242 0.43 -8.90 -21.87
N ALA A 243 -0.60 -8.21 -21.38
CA ALA A 243 -0.84 -6.78 -21.35
C ALA A 243 0.28 -5.82 -21.83
N PRO A 244 -0.03 -4.80 -22.66
CA PRO A 244 0.92 -3.71 -22.95
C PRO A 244 1.39 -2.99 -21.67
N SER A 245 0.66 -3.08 -20.56
CA SER A 245 1.08 -2.57 -19.25
C SER A 245 2.24 -3.34 -18.64
N ALA A 246 2.39 -4.65 -18.88
CA ALA A 246 3.53 -5.42 -18.38
C ALA A 246 4.84 -5.00 -19.07
N GLY A 247 4.76 -4.63 -20.36
CA GLY A 247 5.87 -4.00 -21.08
C GLY A 247 6.17 -2.58 -20.56
N LEU A 248 5.16 -1.77 -20.28
CA LEU A 248 5.37 -0.42 -19.73
C LEU A 248 5.95 -0.45 -18.31
N LEU A 249 5.52 -1.38 -17.46
CA LEU A 249 6.06 -1.56 -16.11
C LEU A 249 7.49 -2.10 -16.13
N SER A 250 7.81 -3.02 -17.04
CA SER A 250 9.19 -3.51 -17.19
C SER A 250 10.12 -2.43 -17.76
N HIS A 251 9.62 -1.60 -18.69
CA HIS A 251 10.35 -0.42 -19.14
C HIS A 251 10.53 0.60 -18.02
N ALA A 252 9.50 0.88 -17.21
CA ALA A 252 9.61 1.76 -16.05
C ALA A 252 10.65 1.25 -15.04
N ALA A 253 10.63 -0.05 -14.73
CA ALA A 253 11.63 -0.67 -13.85
C ALA A 253 13.05 -0.62 -14.45
N ALA A 254 13.20 -0.77 -15.77
CA ALA A 254 14.49 -0.61 -16.43
C ALA A 254 14.99 0.85 -16.41
N PHE A 255 14.08 1.84 -16.53
CA PHE A 255 14.42 3.25 -16.37
C PHE A 255 14.78 3.58 -14.92
N GLU A 256 14.05 3.06 -13.93
CA GLU A 256 14.35 3.21 -12.51
C GLU A 256 15.71 2.59 -12.15
N GLY A 257 16.02 1.39 -12.67
CA GLY A 257 17.34 0.79 -12.50
C GLY A 257 18.47 1.64 -13.11
N ARG A 258 18.25 2.26 -14.28
CA ARG A 258 19.20 3.19 -14.88
C ARG A 258 19.31 4.51 -14.11
N LEU A 259 18.20 5.03 -13.59
CA LEU A 259 18.17 6.22 -12.75
C LEU A 259 18.91 5.97 -11.44
N ALA A 260 18.69 4.84 -10.78
CA ALA A 260 19.40 4.46 -9.57
C ALA A 260 20.92 4.35 -9.79
N LEU A 261 21.37 3.83 -10.94
CA LEU A 261 22.78 3.82 -11.30
C LEU A 261 23.33 5.24 -11.55
N LEU A 262 22.55 6.12 -12.17
CA LEU A 262 22.92 7.52 -12.35
C LEU A 262 22.96 8.28 -11.03
N GLU A 263 21.98 8.09 -10.15
CA GLU A 263 21.92 8.63 -8.79
C GLU A 263 23.12 8.16 -7.95
N ALA A 264 23.42 6.86 -8.00
CA ALA A 264 24.61 6.30 -7.35
C ALA A 264 25.91 6.89 -7.92
N SER A 265 25.99 7.11 -9.24
CA SER A 265 27.17 7.72 -9.88
C SER A 265 27.33 9.21 -9.57
N MET A 266 26.22 9.92 -9.35
CA MET A 266 26.21 11.33 -8.95
C MET A 266 26.27 11.51 -7.43
N GLY A 267 26.19 10.43 -6.65
CA GLY A 267 26.17 10.46 -5.18
C GLY A 267 24.92 11.11 -4.58
N ILE A 268 23.86 11.30 -5.37
CA ILE A 268 22.60 11.94 -4.97
C ILE A 268 21.76 10.87 -4.26
N SER A 269 22.09 10.57 -3.01
CA SER A 269 21.27 9.66 -2.18
C SER A 269 20.02 10.39 -1.68
N SER A 270 18.94 9.67 -1.35
CA SER A 270 17.63 10.21 -0.95
C SER A 270 17.65 11.23 0.23
N SER A 271 18.78 11.38 0.92
CA SER A 271 19.04 12.45 1.91
C SER A 271 19.35 13.83 1.30
N SER A 272 19.60 13.91 -0.01
CA SER A 272 19.87 15.17 -0.73
C SER A 272 18.61 15.77 -1.39
N ASN A 273 17.42 15.35 -0.95
CA ASN A 273 16.16 15.86 -1.43
C ASN A 273 16.00 17.35 -1.03
N PRO A 274 15.92 18.30 -1.98
CA PRO A 274 15.84 19.73 -1.68
C PRO A 274 14.55 20.15 -0.94
N PHE A 275 13.57 19.25 -0.80
CA PHE A 275 12.32 19.48 -0.07
C PHE A 275 12.31 18.92 1.37
N VAL A 276 13.28 18.08 1.74
CA VAL A 276 13.46 17.62 3.13
C VAL A 276 14.67 18.37 3.66
N GLY A 277 14.46 19.65 3.99
CA GLY A 277 15.47 20.46 4.64
C GLY A 277 15.69 19.97 6.07
N ASP A 278 16.76 19.21 6.28
CA ASP A 278 17.36 19.08 7.60
C ASP A 278 18.33 20.25 7.76
N GLY A 279 17.97 21.21 8.61
CA GLY A 279 18.47 22.59 8.63
C GLY A 279 19.90 22.79 9.13
N ILE A 280 20.82 21.85 8.93
CA ILE A 280 22.20 21.94 9.44
C ILE A 280 23.26 21.61 8.37
N SER A 281 22.87 21.24 7.14
CA SER A 281 23.80 21.12 6.02
C SER A 281 23.42 22.07 4.88
N GLU A 282 24.04 23.25 4.85
CA GLU A 282 24.05 24.11 3.66
C GLU A 282 24.93 23.48 2.54
N PRO A 283 24.58 23.57 1.24
CA PRO A 283 23.25 23.72 0.66
C PRO A 283 22.87 22.54 -0.25
N ALA A 284 21.56 22.42 -0.49
CA ALA A 284 20.95 21.58 -1.50
C ALA A 284 21.73 21.65 -2.84
N LEU A 285 22.13 20.48 -3.35
CA LEU A 285 22.60 20.24 -4.72
C LEU A 285 23.48 21.38 -5.28
N GLN A 286 24.75 21.44 -4.87
CA GLN A 286 25.70 22.28 -5.60
C GLN A 286 25.68 21.88 -7.09
N PRO A 287 25.53 22.86 -8.01
CA PRO A 287 25.43 22.53 -9.42
C PRO A 287 26.77 21.94 -9.87
N VAL A 288 26.74 20.65 -10.23
CA VAL A 288 27.94 19.85 -10.55
C VAL A 288 28.72 20.48 -11.71
N LEU A 289 28.03 21.13 -12.66
CA LEU A 289 28.66 21.74 -13.82
C LEU A 289 29.53 22.97 -13.48
N PRO A 290 29.05 24.00 -12.76
CA PRO A 290 29.91 25.08 -12.24
C PRO A 290 31.07 24.59 -11.36
N ALA A 291 30.85 23.59 -10.51
CA ALA A 291 31.93 23.03 -9.68
C ALA A 291 33.01 22.33 -10.53
N LEU A 292 32.60 21.58 -11.56
CA LEU A 292 33.50 20.98 -12.54
C LEU A 292 34.19 22.02 -13.42
N GLU A 293 33.53 23.11 -13.81
CA GLU A 293 34.12 24.20 -14.58
C GLU A 293 35.16 24.97 -13.76
N LEU A 294 34.89 25.17 -12.46
CA LEU A 294 35.82 25.75 -11.53
C LEU A 294 37.01 24.82 -11.24
N MET A 295 36.79 23.51 -11.12
CA MET A 295 37.86 22.51 -11.06
C MET A 295 38.66 22.46 -12.37
N ALA A 296 37.99 22.53 -13.53
CA ALA A 296 38.63 22.50 -14.84
C ALA A 296 39.45 23.77 -15.10
N SER A 297 39.00 24.94 -14.66
CA SER A 297 39.79 26.17 -14.73
C SER A 297 40.98 26.14 -13.77
N ARG A 298 40.83 25.57 -12.57
CA ARG A 298 41.94 25.30 -11.64
C ARG A 298 42.95 24.29 -12.22
N LEU A 299 42.48 23.22 -12.87
CA LEU A 299 43.34 22.25 -13.53
C LEU A 299 43.98 22.80 -14.80
N SER A 300 43.28 23.63 -15.57
CA SER A 300 43.81 24.29 -16.77
C SER A 300 44.88 25.33 -16.41
N THR A 301 44.71 26.06 -15.31
CA THR A 301 45.75 26.96 -14.79
C THR A 301 46.97 26.17 -14.28
N LEU A 302 46.76 25.04 -13.59
CA LEU A 302 47.86 24.13 -13.22
C LEU A 302 48.56 23.51 -14.44
N ASN A 303 47.80 23.08 -15.45
CA ASN A 303 48.34 22.49 -16.68
C ASN A 303 49.04 23.52 -17.56
N GLY A 304 48.52 24.75 -17.63
CA GLY A 304 49.17 25.88 -18.30
C GLY A 304 50.48 26.28 -17.62
N LEU A 305 50.60 26.09 -16.30
CA LEU A 305 51.85 26.28 -15.55
C LEU A 305 52.83 25.10 -15.71
N LEU A 306 52.32 23.87 -15.87
CA LEU A 306 53.15 22.68 -16.02
C LEU A 306 53.64 22.45 -17.47
N ALA A 307 52.84 22.83 -18.46
CA ALA A 307 53.16 22.73 -19.90
C ALA A 307 53.71 24.05 -20.49
N GLY A 308 53.62 25.16 -19.75
CA GLY A 308 54.05 26.50 -20.16
C GLY A 308 55.55 26.79 -20.00
N ALA A 309 56.41 25.77 -19.92
CA ALA A 309 57.86 25.94 -19.98
C ALA A 309 58.46 24.88 -20.90
N ASN A 310 58.51 25.18 -22.20
CA ASN A 310 59.34 24.40 -23.11
C ASN A 310 60.82 24.58 -22.69
N PRO A 311 61.60 23.50 -22.54
CA PRO A 311 62.89 23.52 -21.88
C PRO A 311 63.98 23.95 -22.87
N ALA A 312 64.44 25.19 -22.75
CA ALA A 312 65.71 25.63 -23.30
C ALA A 312 66.55 26.32 -22.23
N SER A 313 66.72 25.67 -21.08
CA SER A 313 67.99 25.64 -20.36
C SER A 313 67.90 24.64 -19.22
N GLY A 314 68.87 23.74 -19.15
CA GLY A 314 68.95 22.71 -18.12
C GLY A 314 69.09 23.31 -16.72
N GLY A 315 68.40 22.70 -15.77
CA GLY A 315 68.52 23.04 -14.36
C GLY A 315 67.51 22.26 -13.54
N SER A 316 67.94 21.12 -12.99
CA SER A 316 67.20 20.39 -11.97
C SER A 316 66.98 21.27 -10.74
N SER A 317 65.72 21.48 -10.35
CA SER A 317 65.25 21.44 -8.95
C SER A 317 63.84 22.01 -8.90
N ALA A 318 62.96 21.27 -8.24
CA ALA A 318 61.71 21.81 -7.74
C ALA A 318 62.00 23.07 -6.90
N THR A 319 61.38 24.20 -7.26
CA THR A 319 61.24 25.36 -6.37
C THR A 319 59.80 25.85 -6.44
N PRO A 320 59.02 25.74 -5.36
CA PRO A 320 57.61 26.16 -5.32
C PRO A 320 57.40 27.69 -5.30
N GLY A 321 58.45 28.49 -5.48
CA GLY A 321 58.42 29.95 -5.30
C GLY A 321 58.15 30.79 -6.55
N LEU A 322 58.16 30.22 -7.76
CA LEU A 322 57.96 31.04 -8.98
C LEU A 322 56.48 31.30 -9.28
N THR A 323 55.58 30.39 -8.88
CA THR A 323 54.13 30.47 -9.12
C THR A 323 53.44 31.50 -8.24
N THR A 324 53.88 31.65 -6.98
CA THR A 324 53.39 32.69 -6.06
C THR A 324 53.83 34.07 -6.52
N LEU A 325 55.07 34.23 -6.98
CA LEU A 325 55.61 35.52 -7.42
C LEU A 325 54.94 36.09 -8.69
N HIS A 326 54.59 35.24 -9.66
CA HIS A 326 53.85 35.70 -10.84
C HIS A 326 52.39 36.02 -10.55
N LEU A 327 51.73 35.25 -9.68
CA LEU A 327 50.39 35.58 -9.17
C LEU A 327 50.42 36.85 -8.31
N GLU A 328 51.45 37.04 -7.50
CA GLU A 328 51.66 38.24 -6.70
C GLU A 328 51.93 39.45 -7.62
N SER A 329 52.74 39.30 -8.67
CA SER A 329 52.97 40.35 -9.67
C SER A 329 51.71 40.70 -10.48
N LEU A 330 50.89 39.72 -10.84
CA LEU A 330 49.62 39.96 -11.52
C LEU A 330 48.59 40.57 -10.56
N SER A 331 48.49 40.07 -9.32
CA SER A 331 47.59 40.62 -8.30
C SER A 331 47.96 42.07 -7.94
N THR A 332 49.25 42.41 -7.86
CA THR A 332 49.71 43.78 -7.63
C THR A 332 49.43 44.68 -8.84
N ARG A 333 49.59 44.18 -10.07
CA ARG A 333 49.20 44.92 -11.27
C ARG A 333 47.68 45.11 -11.36
N VAL A 334 46.88 44.11 -11.02
CA VAL A 334 45.42 44.20 -10.95
C VAL A 334 45.00 45.19 -9.87
N ARG A 335 45.60 45.15 -8.68
CA ARG A 335 45.38 46.15 -7.62
C ARG A 335 45.76 47.56 -8.07
N LYS A 336 46.85 47.72 -8.81
CA LYS A 336 47.21 49.03 -9.37
C LYS A 336 46.18 49.51 -10.39
N LEU A 337 45.72 48.62 -11.29
CA LEU A 337 44.70 48.95 -12.27
C LEU A 337 43.34 49.25 -11.62
N THR A 338 42.99 48.58 -10.51
CA THR A 338 41.77 48.88 -9.76
C THR A 338 41.89 50.23 -9.06
N THR A 339 43.03 50.55 -8.44
CA THR A 339 43.25 51.88 -7.86
C THR A 339 43.24 52.98 -8.93
N ASP A 340 43.81 52.72 -10.10
CA ASP A 340 43.82 53.68 -11.21
C ASP A 340 42.39 53.86 -11.79
N ALA A 341 41.60 52.78 -11.87
CA ALA A 341 40.19 52.83 -12.27
C ALA A 341 39.31 53.55 -11.24
N GLU A 342 39.53 53.34 -9.94
CA GLU A 342 38.86 54.05 -8.85
C GLU A 342 39.26 55.54 -8.82
N ALA A 343 40.52 55.86 -9.08
CA ALA A 343 40.98 57.23 -9.24
C ALA A 343 40.27 57.91 -10.43
N LEU A 344 40.16 57.24 -11.57
CA LEU A 344 39.41 57.74 -12.73
C LEU A 344 37.90 57.84 -12.46
N ALA A 345 37.30 56.90 -11.74
CA ALA A 345 35.89 56.94 -11.36
C ALA A 345 35.61 58.10 -10.40
N SER A 346 36.47 58.32 -9.40
CA SER A 346 36.36 59.46 -8.50
C SER A 346 36.61 60.79 -9.21
N ALA A 347 37.53 60.84 -10.18
CA ALA A 347 37.75 62.02 -11.02
C ALA A 347 36.52 62.31 -11.89
N ARG A 348 35.90 61.29 -12.48
CA ARG A 348 34.64 61.42 -13.24
C ARG A 348 33.49 61.87 -12.35
N LYS A 349 33.35 61.33 -11.14
CA LYS A 349 32.32 61.75 -10.19
C LYS A 349 32.51 63.21 -9.76
N ARG A 350 33.74 63.62 -9.40
CA ARG A 350 34.05 65.03 -9.10
C ARG A 350 33.80 65.95 -10.30
N ALA A 351 34.10 65.51 -11.52
CA ALA A 351 33.79 66.26 -12.74
C ALA A 351 32.27 66.38 -12.99
N ALA A 352 31.51 65.30 -12.75
CA ALA A 352 30.05 65.31 -12.85
C ALA A 352 29.39 66.17 -11.77
N ASP A 353 29.89 66.13 -10.53
CA ASP A 353 29.41 66.96 -9.42
C ASP A 353 29.77 68.44 -9.64
N ALA A 354 30.95 68.73 -10.20
CA ALA A 354 31.32 70.08 -10.62
C ALA A 354 30.46 70.58 -11.79
N ALA A 355 30.10 69.71 -12.73
CA ALA A 355 29.17 70.04 -13.81
C ALA A 355 27.74 70.29 -13.27
N LYS A 356 27.25 69.47 -12.34
CA LYS A 356 25.97 69.66 -11.63
C LYS A 356 25.97 70.95 -10.80
N ALA A 357 27.06 71.26 -10.09
CA ALA A 357 27.20 72.50 -9.33
C ALA A 357 27.27 73.74 -10.26
N ALA A 358 27.95 73.64 -11.40
CA ALA A 358 27.96 74.68 -12.41
C ALA A 358 26.58 74.88 -13.06
N GLN A 359 25.81 73.81 -13.27
CA GLN A 359 24.43 73.88 -13.74
C GLN A 359 23.50 74.48 -12.68
N ALA A 360 23.62 74.08 -11.41
CA ALA A 360 22.86 74.65 -10.30
C ALA A 360 23.17 76.14 -10.09
N ALA A 361 24.44 76.54 -10.22
CA ALA A 361 24.85 77.94 -10.19
C ALA A 361 24.27 78.73 -11.36
N ARG A 362 24.24 78.16 -12.58
CA ARG A 362 23.61 78.77 -13.76
C ARG A 362 22.10 78.98 -13.59
N ILE A 363 21.41 78.01 -12.99
CA ILE A 363 19.98 78.08 -12.66
C ILE A 363 19.74 79.17 -11.59
N ALA A 364 20.61 79.28 -10.58
CA ALA A 364 20.51 80.32 -9.56
C ALA A 364 20.82 81.74 -10.08
N THR A 365 21.62 81.87 -11.14
CA THR A 365 21.98 83.17 -11.75
C THR A 365 20.97 83.68 -12.79
N GLY A 366 19.87 82.96 -13.05
CA GLY A 366 18.73 83.49 -13.82
C GLY A 366 19.05 83.95 -15.25
N SER A 367 20.03 83.34 -15.93
CA SER A 367 20.26 83.59 -17.35
C SER A 367 19.38 82.66 -18.18
N ASP A 368 18.25 83.19 -18.62
CA ASP A 368 17.34 82.58 -19.59
C ASP A 368 18.01 82.52 -20.97
N ALA A 369 18.75 81.44 -21.22
CA ALA A 369 19.36 81.16 -22.51
C ALA A 369 19.34 79.63 -22.76
N ASP A 370 18.22 79.21 -23.35
CA ASP A 370 17.98 78.04 -24.20
C ASP A 370 19.17 77.07 -24.39
N VAL A 371 19.21 75.97 -23.61
CA VAL A 371 20.05 74.77 -23.82
C VAL A 371 19.29 73.56 -23.25
N PRO A 372 19.24 72.41 -23.96
CA PRO A 372 18.23 71.37 -23.77
C PRO A 372 18.25 70.73 -22.39
N SER A 373 17.03 70.47 -21.91
CA SER A 373 16.65 69.81 -20.68
C SER A 373 17.64 68.75 -20.18
N ALA A 374 18.22 69.03 -19.00
CA ALA A 374 18.77 68.05 -18.08
C ALA A 374 17.66 67.20 -17.39
N GLU A 375 16.58 66.88 -18.10
CA GLU A 375 15.57 65.90 -17.66
C GLU A 375 16.06 64.45 -17.83
N GLY A 376 17.16 64.23 -18.55
CA GLY A 376 17.79 62.92 -18.68
C GLY A 376 18.20 62.33 -17.32
N SER A 377 18.93 63.08 -16.47
CA SER A 377 19.61 62.45 -15.33
C SER A 377 18.71 61.99 -14.17
N PHE A 378 17.57 62.63 -13.93
CA PHE A 378 16.63 62.21 -12.86
C PHE A 378 15.74 61.04 -13.30
N MET A 379 15.34 61.03 -14.58
CA MET A 379 14.68 59.88 -15.17
C MET A 379 15.64 58.70 -15.26
N ASP A 380 16.91 58.94 -15.57
CA ASP A 380 17.96 57.91 -15.58
C ASP A 380 18.13 57.31 -14.17
N ASP A 381 18.18 58.09 -13.08
CA ASP A 381 18.36 57.54 -11.73
C ASP A 381 17.15 56.68 -11.26
N GLU A 382 15.90 57.11 -11.52
CA GLU A 382 14.72 56.29 -11.23
C GLU A 382 14.63 55.06 -12.15
N GLN A 383 14.99 55.19 -13.42
CA GLN A 383 15.04 54.08 -14.36
C GLN A 383 16.15 53.11 -14.00
N ILE A 384 17.31 53.59 -13.56
CA ILE A 384 18.42 52.77 -13.05
C ILE A 384 17.99 52.05 -11.77
N ALA A 385 17.27 52.71 -10.86
CA ALA A 385 16.72 52.05 -9.67
C ALA A 385 15.69 50.96 -10.03
N LYS A 386 14.79 51.23 -11.00
CA LYS A 386 13.84 50.24 -11.53
C LYS A 386 14.56 49.09 -12.24
N ILE A 387 15.59 49.39 -13.02
CA ILE A 387 16.41 48.41 -13.74
C ILE A 387 17.19 47.56 -12.73
N GLN A 388 17.80 48.14 -11.69
CA GLN A 388 18.45 47.41 -10.61
C GLN A 388 17.47 46.52 -9.85
N ALA A 389 16.24 46.99 -9.61
CA ALA A 389 15.18 46.17 -9.04
C ALA A 389 14.80 44.99 -9.96
N LEU A 390 14.74 45.21 -11.29
CA LEU A 390 14.52 44.14 -12.28
C LEU A 390 15.70 43.17 -12.39
N TYR A 391 16.94 43.66 -12.30
CA TYR A 391 18.13 42.81 -12.25
C TYR A 391 18.23 42.03 -10.93
N ALA A 392 17.63 42.54 -9.84
CA ALA A 392 17.52 41.81 -8.58
C ALA A 392 16.43 40.72 -8.63
N THR A 393 15.36 40.90 -9.42
CA THR A 393 14.32 39.87 -9.65
C THR A 393 14.67 38.90 -10.78
N LEU A 394 15.64 39.23 -11.64
CA LEU A 394 16.07 38.36 -12.73
C LEU A 394 16.64 37.01 -12.23
N PRO A 395 17.49 36.94 -11.19
CA PRO A 395 17.98 35.67 -10.64
C PRO A 395 16.85 34.75 -10.17
N THR A 396 15.79 35.30 -9.57
CA THR A 396 14.66 34.49 -9.09
C THR A 396 13.81 33.98 -10.26
N ILE A 397 13.65 34.77 -11.33
CA ILE A 397 12.97 34.30 -12.54
C ILE A 397 13.84 33.27 -13.29
N GLN A 398 15.15 33.46 -13.32
CA GLN A 398 16.10 32.57 -14.00
C GLN A 398 16.19 31.20 -13.32
N SER A 399 16.04 31.13 -12.00
CA SER A 399 15.96 29.85 -11.27
C SER A 399 14.59 29.17 -11.41
N LEU A 400 13.51 29.92 -11.57
CA LEU A 400 12.16 29.37 -11.76
C LEU A 400 11.86 28.93 -13.21
N HIS A 401 12.52 29.55 -14.20
CA HIS A 401 12.35 29.22 -15.61
C HIS A 401 12.57 27.73 -15.97
N PRO A 402 13.65 27.06 -15.53
CA PRO A 402 13.86 25.64 -15.83
C PRO A 402 12.86 24.71 -15.13
N LEU A 403 12.17 25.16 -14.08
CA LEU A 403 11.16 24.39 -13.36
C LEU A 403 9.76 24.47 -14.00
N LEU A 404 9.51 25.50 -14.81
CA LEU A 404 8.23 25.67 -15.49
C LEU A 404 7.86 24.49 -16.42
N PRO A 405 8.75 23.99 -17.31
CA PRO A 405 8.40 22.87 -18.18
C PRO A 405 8.11 21.58 -17.39
N SER A 406 8.88 21.27 -16.35
CA SER A 406 8.65 20.08 -15.51
C SER A 406 7.35 20.19 -14.70
N VAL A 407 7.03 21.37 -14.17
CA VAL A 407 5.74 21.63 -13.51
C VAL A 407 4.59 21.50 -14.51
N LEU A 408 4.72 21.99 -15.75
CA LEU A 408 3.70 21.82 -16.78
C LEU A 408 3.49 20.36 -17.17
N GLU A 409 4.56 19.57 -17.29
CA GLU A 409 4.46 18.13 -17.54
C GLU A 409 3.77 17.39 -16.39
N ARG A 410 4.13 17.73 -15.14
CA ARG A 410 3.45 17.20 -13.95
C ARG A 410 1.99 17.64 -13.87
N LEU A 411 1.67 18.88 -14.21
CA LEU A 411 0.29 19.36 -14.27
C LEU A 411 -0.50 18.68 -15.39
N ARG A 412 0.15 18.30 -16.50
CA ARG A 412 -0.50 17.55 -17.58
C ARG A 412 -0.80 16.11 -17.17
N SER A 413 0.11 15.42 -16.48
CA SER A 413 -0.17 14.09 -15.92
C SER A 413 -1.23 14.18 -14.82
N LEU A 414 -1.11 15.16 -13.93
CA LEU A 414 -2.07 15.41 -12.86
C LEU A 414 -3.44 15.85 -13.38
N ARG A 415 -3.53 16.53 -14.54
CA ARG A 415 -4.81 16.83 -15.21
C ARG A 415 -5.55 15.56 -15.58
N ALA A 416 -4.86 14.52 -16.05
CA ALA A 416 -5.50 13.24 -16.34
C ALA A 416 -6.03 12.59 -15.05
N CYS A 417 -5.27 12.64 -13.96
CA CYS A 417 -5.72 12.18 -12.64
C CYS A 417 -6.90 12.99 -12.10
N HIS A 418 -6.87 14.32 -12.23
CA HIS A 418 -7.96 15.20 -11.79
C HIS A 418 -9.23 15.00 -12.62
N ALA A 419 -9.10 14.83 -13.94
CA ALA A 419 -10.24 14.47 -14.79
C ALA A 419 -10.82 13.10 -14.41
N GLY A 420 -9.96 12.11 -14.13
CA GLY A 420 -10.38 10.80 -13.62
C GLY A 420 -11.07 10.90 -12.26
N ALA A 421 -10.56 11.71 -11.34
CA ALA A 421 -11.17 11.93 -10.03
C ALA A 421 -12.52 12.65 -10.13
N ALA A 422 -12.64 13.65 -11.00
CA ALA A 422 -13.91 14.33 -11.27
C ALA A 422 -14.95 13.36 -11.86
N HIS A 423 -14.54 12.52 -12.83
CA HIS A 423 -15.44 11.51 -13.40
C HIS A 423 -15.84 10.44 -12.38
N ALA A 424 -14.91 10.01 -11.52
CA ALA A 424 -15.21 9.07 -10.44
C ALA A 424 -16.23 9.67 -9.45
N ALA A 425 -16.05 10.94 -9.06
CA ALA A 425 -17.00 11.64 -8.20
C ALA A 425 -18.39 11.77 -8.83
N GLU A 426 -18.46 12.09 -10.13
CA GLU A 426 -19.72 12.13 -10.88
C GLU A 426 -20.40 10.76 -10.97
N SER A 427 -19.63 9.70 -11.27
CA SER A 427 -20.14 8.33 -11.32
C SER A 427 -20.65 7.83 -9.95
N LEU A 428 -20.00 8.26 -8.87
CA LEU A 428 -20.41 7.93 -7.51
C LEU A 428 -21.70 8.66 -7.12
N ASN A 429 -21.83 9.95 -7.47
CA ASN A 429 -23.08 10.69 -7.28
C ASN A 429 -24.23 10.08 -8.11
N GLU A 430 -23.96 9.62 -9.33
CA GLU A 430 -24.97 8.95 -10.16
C GLU A 430 -25.39 7.60 -9.55
N LEU A 431 -24.43 6.84 -9.00
CA LEU A 431 -24.70 5.58 -8.32
C LEU A 431 -25.45 5.78 -7.00
N GLU A 432 -25.13 6.82 -6.24
CA GLU A 432 -25.86 7.22 -5.04
C GLU A 432 -27.31 7.58 -5.39
N LYS A 433 -27.52 8.35 -6.46
CA LYS A 433 -28.87 8.67 -6.94
C LYS A 433 -29.64 7.41 -7.35
N ARG A 434 -29.02 6.50 -8.12
CA ARG A 434 -29.63 5.21 -8.47
C ARG A 434 -29.93 4.37 -7.24
N HIS A 435 -29.07 4.40 -6.22
CA HIS A 435 -29.29 3.69 -4.98
C HIS A 435 -30.47 4.26 -4.18
N ALA A 436 -30.59 5.59 -4.13
CA ALA A 436 -31.74 6.25 -3.52
C ALA A 436 -33.05 5.94 -4.27
N GLU A 437 -33.03 5.93 -5.61
CA GLU A 437 -34.16 5.53 -6.45
C GLU A 437 -34.55 4.07 -6.18
N MET A 438 -33.61 3.12 -6.24
CA MET A 438 -33.86 1.71 -5.91
C MET A 438 -34.39 1.51 -4.49
N ALA A 439 -33.87 2.25 -3.51
CA ALA A 439 -34.38 2.19 -2.13
C ALA A 439 -35.85 2.66 -2.06
N SER A 440 -36.19 3.73 -2.78
CA SER A 440 -37.58 4.21 -2.87
C SER A 440 -38.49 3.23 -3.61
N GLU A 441 -38.00 2.58 -4.67
CA GLU A 441 -38.73 1.54 -5.37
C GLU A 441 -38.98 0.35 -4.43
N ILE A 442 -37.96 -0.15 -3.73
CA ILE A 442 -38.11 -1.26 -2.77
C ILE A 442 -39.18 -0.94 -1.72
N GLU A 443 -39.23 0.30 -1.24
CA GLU A 443 -40.27 0.71 -0.30
C GLU A 443 -41.66 0.69 -0.94
N GLN A 444 -41.81 1.18 -2.18
CA GLN A 444 -43.05 1.05 -2.94
C GLN A 444 -43.44 -0.42 -3.20
N TRP A 445 -42.47 -1.31 -3.46
CA TRP A 445 -42.71 -2.75 -3.63
C TRP A 445 -43.17 -3.39 -2.31
N ARG A 446 -42.63 -2.95 -1.16
CA ARG A 446 -43.06 -3.41 0.16
C ARG A 446 -44.47 -2.94 0.46
N GLU A 447 -44.78 -1.67 0.26
CA GLU A 447 -46.12 -1.12 0.41
C GLU A 447 -47.11 -1.86 -0.50
N GLY A 448 -46.75 -2.05 -1.77
CA GLY A 448 -47.52 -2.84 -2.73
C GLY A 448 -47.76 -4.28 -2.27
N LEU A 449 -46.75 -4.95 -1.71
CA LEU A 449 -46.87 -6.30 -1.18
C LEU A 449 -47.79 -6.35 0.05
N THR A 450 -47.68 -5.38 0.96
CA THR A 450 -48.58 -5.31 2.12
C THR A 450 -50.03 -5.06 1.70
N ALA A 451 -50.27 -4.21 0.71
CA ALA A 451 -51.59 -3.97 0.16
C ALA A 451 -52.15 -5.22 -0.55
N VAL A 452 -51.30 -6.00 -1.24
CA VAL A 452 -51.69 -7.28 -1.84
C VAL A 452 -51.98 -8.32 -0.76
N GLU A 453 -51.17 -8.40 0.30
CA GLU A 453 -51.40 -9.30 1.43
C GLU A 453 -52.72 -8.97 2.13
N GLU A 454 -53.03 -7.69 2.35
CA GLU A 454 -54.28 -7.25 2.93
C GLU A 454 -55.47 -7.60 2.03
N LYS A 455 -55.39 -7.31 0.73
CA LYS A 455 -56.42 -7.69 -0.25
C LYS A 455 -56.57 -9.21 -0.37
N MET A 456 -55.50 -9.98 -0.22
CA MET A 456 -55.54 -11.44 -0.20
C MET A 456 -56.22 -11.96 1.07
N LYS A 457 -55.96 -11.38 2.24
CA LYS A 457 -56.67 -11.71 3.49
C LYS A 457 -58.16 -11.37 3.41
N GLN A 458 -58.49 -10.19 2.87
CA GLN A 458 -59.88 -9.79 2.62
C GLN A 458 -60.56 -10.72 1.61
N GLY A 459 -59.86 -11.07 0.52
CA GLY A 459 -60.33 -12.02 -0.49
C GLY A 459 -60.52 -13.43 0.06
N GLU A 460 -59.61 -13.90 0.92
CA GLU A 460 -59.71 -15.19 1.60
C GLU A 460 -60.87 -15.22 2.60
N ALA A 461 -61.09 -14.13 3.35
CA ALA A 461 -62.25 -13.99 4.23
C ALA A 461 -63.57 -13.98 3.45
N ALA A 462 -63.63 -13.25 2.33
CA ALA A 462 -64.78 -13.24 1.44
C ALA A 462 -65.01 -14.61 0.79
N LEU A 463 -63.94 -15.31 0.40
CA LEU A 463 -64.03 -16.68 -0.13
C LEU A 463 -64.53 -17.65 0.94
N ARG A 464 -64.04 -17.57 2.19
CA ARG A 464 -64.54 -18.35 3.32
C ARG A 464 -66.03 -18.10 3.56
N SER A 465 -66.46 -16.84 3.61
CA SER A 465 -67.89 -16.53 3.77
C SER A 465 -68.73 -17.00 2.58
N ASN A 466 -68.19 -16.94 1.36
CA ASN A 466 -68.87 -17.47 0.17
C ASN A 466 -68.96 -19.00 0.21
N VAL A 467 -67.92 -19.69 0.64
CA VAL A 467 -67.94 -21.14 0.84
C VAL A 467 -68.95 -21.50 1.93
N GLU A 468 -68.97 -20.81 3.07
CA GLU A 468 -69.94 -21.03 4.16
C GLU A 468 -71.39 -20.79 3.73
N THR A 469 -71.63 -19.87 2.79
CA THR A 469 -72.98 -19.62 2.24
C THR A 469 -73.38 -20.60 1.15
N VAL A 470 -72.43 -21.04 0.32
CA VAL A 470 -72.68 -21.99 -0.78
C VAL A 470 -72.74 -23.44 -0.28
N GLU A 471 -71.95 -23.81 0.73
CA GLU A 471 -71.93 -25.15 1.32
C GLU A 471 -73.31 -25.67 1.77
N PRO A 472 -74.14 -24.90 2.51
CA PRO A 472 -75.49 -25.35 2.86
C PRO A 472 -76.41 -25.48 1.65
N TRP A 473 -76.24 -24.62 0.63
CA TRP A 473 -77.00 -24.73 -0.62
C TRP A 473 -76.62 -26.00 -1.39
N VAL A 474 -75.33 -26.32 -1.46
CA VAL A 474 -74.84 -27.56 -2.08
C VAL A 474 -75.31 -28.77 -1.29
N ARG A 475 -75.24 -28.74 0.05
CA ARG A 475 -75.79 -29.82 0.90
C ARG A 475 -77.29 -30.00 0.72
N ASP A 476 -78.07 -28.92 0.61
CA ASP A 476 -79.49 -29.02 0.31
C ASP A 476 -79.71 -29.69 -1.06
N LEU A 477 -78.95 -29.28 -2.07
CA LEU A 477 -79.03 -29.83 -3.42
C LEU A 477 -78.59 -31.31 -3.47
N GLU A 478 -77.54 -31.68 -2.75
CA GLU A 478 -77.11 -33.07 -2.53
C GLU A 478 -78.18 -33.88 -1.80
N SER A 479 -78.81 -33.34 -0.75
CA SER A 479 -79.88 -34.02 -0.02
C SER A 479 -81.11 -34.28 -0.91
N ARG A 480 -81.44 -33.31 -1.77
CA ARG A 480 -82.52 -33.43 -2.76
C ARG A 480 -82.16 -34.44 -3.84
N MET A 481 -80.90 -34.46 -4.29
CA MET A 481 -80.41 -35.43 -5.26
C MET A 481 -80.34 -36.84 -4.68
N ALA A 482 -79.95 -37.01 -3.42
CA ALA A 482 -79.96 -38.28 -2.71
C ALA A 482 -81.38 -38.79 -2.47
N ARG A 483 -82.35 -37.90 -2.19
CA ARG A 483 -83.78 -38.25 -2.16
C ARG A 483 -84.30 -38.70 -3.52
N LEU A 484 -83.78 -38.12 -4.61
CA LEU A 484 -84.10 -38.55 -5.98
C LEU A 484 -83.32 -39.83 -6.40
N GLY A 485 -82.16 -40.08 -5.79
CA GLY A 485 -81.22 -41.15 -6.13
C GLY A 485 -81.22 -42.36 -5.19
N GLY A 486 -82.16 -42.45 -4.25
CA GLY A 486 -82.39 -43.67 -3.44
C GLY A 486 -82.72 -44.88 -4.33
N PRO A 487 -82.42 -46.11 -3.84
CA PRO A 487 -81.80 -47.20 -4.61
C PRO A 487 -82.64 -47.81 -5.75
N PRO A 488 -81.99 -48.47 -6.74
CA PRO A 488 -82.69 -49.20 -7.79
C PRO A 488 -83.30 -50.50 -7.24
N GLY A 489 -84.63 -50.51 -7.09
CA GLY A 489 -85.45 -51.72 -7.00
C GLY A 489 -85.55 -52.40 -5.63
N GLY A 490 -86.78 -52.62 -5.18
CA GLY A 490 -87.08 -53.44 -4.02
C GLY A 490 -88.57 -53.46 -3.66
N LEU A 491 -89.30 -54.35 -4.34
CA LEU A 491 -90.71 -54.79 -4.17
C LEU A 491 -91.83 -53.94 -4.78
#